data_AF-F5VFP6-F1
#
_entry.id   AF-F5VFP6-F1
#
_cell.length_a   1.000
_cell.length_b   1.000
_cell.length_c   1.000
_cell.angle_alpha   90.00
_cell.angle_beta   90.00
_cell.angle_gamma   90.00
#
_symmetry.space_group_name_H-M   'P 1'
#
loop_
_entity.id
_entity.type
_entity.pdbx_description
1 polymer ?
#
loop_
_entity_poly.entity_id
_entity_poly.type
_entity_poly.pdbx_seq_one_letter_code
_entity_poly.pdbx_strand_id
1 'polypeptide(L)'
;MASPERIKQVPKLFEKVSKKDPRITVKYFNTIFGFFNYYSTSAMGSFIRFDKYSDDPRTYDVIFDALTILDESLPDYSDLIVQDIVDAYSEYSLYKQNISRSQLAVLADLSDGAISKIFNGNLESKPTLAAIDVYELLRLDLVPSYKLDYNFTNTIQNYRQIRDLIFRSRLGDGFNVLSNTDLAKKLNFDVDLFEHPEKICKDARTYNEVANTLYRLLPNYSFDFSKRKDQDTTYMGLI
;
A
#
# COMPACT_ATOMS: atom_id res chain seq x y z
N MET A 1 12.52 -8.26 -24.92
CA MET A 1 11.18 -8.25 -25.55
C MET A 1 10.19 -8.69 -24.48
N ALA A 2 9.14 -7.92 -24.23
CA ALA A 2 8.09 -8.32 -23.30
C ALA A 2 7.37 -9.57 -23.82
N SER A 3 7.05 -10.50 -22.93
CA SER A 3 6.34 -11.72 -23.33
C SER A 3 4.90 -11.36 -23.70
N PRO A 4 4.42 -11.68 -24.92
CA PRO A 4 3.03 -11.41 -25.35
C PRO A 4 1.97 -11.99 -24.40
N GLU A 5 2.32 -13.01 -23.62
CA GLU A 5 1.45 -13.64 -22.62
C GLU A 5 1.30 -12.79 -21.36
N ARG A 6 2.37 -12.14 -20.87
CA ARG A 6 2.33 -11.28 -19.68
C ARG A 6 1.48 -10.03 -19.93
N ILE A 7 1.63 -9.42 -21.10
CA ILE A 7 0.86 -8.24 -21.51
C ILE A 7 -0.66 -8.48 -21.40
N LYS A 8 -1.13 -9.65 -21.88
CA LYS A 8 -2.55 -10.02 -21.85
C LYS A 8 -3.09 -10.30 -20.44
N GLN A 9 -2.20 -10.52 -19.47
CA GLN A 9 -2.58 -10.81 -18.08
C GLN A 9 -2.68 -9.54 -17.23
N VAL A 10 -2.05 -8.42 -17.63
CA VAL A 10 -2.06 -7.16 -16.88
C VAL A 10 -3.47 -6.70 -16.48
N PRO A 11 -4.48 -6.64 -17.37
CA PRO A 11 -5.83 -6.21 -16.98
C PRO A 11 -6.45 -7.14 -15.93
N LYS A 12 -6.29 -8.46 -16.11
CA LYS A 12 -6.84 -9.48 -15.19
C LYS A 12 -6.17 -9.43 -13.83
N LEU A 13 -4.85 -9.22 -13.80
CA LEU A 13 -4.10 -9.13 -12.56
C LEU A 13 -4.45 -7.85 -11.81
N PHE A 14 -4.62 -6.73 -12.53
CA PHE A 14 -5.12 -5.49 -11.93
C PHE A 14 -6.52 -5.67 -11.33
N GLU A 15 -7.45 -6.28 -12.06
CA GLU A 15 -8.79 -6.59 -11.54
C GLU A 15 -8.71 -7.47 -10.29
N LYS A 16 -7.85 -8.50 -10.29
CA LYS A 16 -7.64 -9.38 -9.14
C LYS A 16 -7.16 -8.60 -7.91
N VAL A 17 -6.13 -7.76 -8.04
CA VAL A 17 -5.61 -6.98 -6.90
C VAL A 17 -6.60 -5.92 -6.42
N SER A 18 -7.35 -5.28 -7.32
CA SER A 18 -8.42 -4.34 -6.96
C SER A 18 -9.62 -5.01 -6.31
N LYS A 19 -9.86 -6.30 -6.60
CA LYS A 19 -10.88 -7.09 -5.89
C LYS A 19 -10.41 -7.44 -4.48
N LYS A 20 -9.15 -7.88 -4.33
CA LYS A 20 -8.52 -8.15 -3.03
C LYS A 20 -8.55 -6.93 -2.13
N ASP A 21 -8.13 -5.78 -2.65
CA ASP A 21 -8.17 -4.52 -1.93
C ASP A 21 -8.73 -3.41 -2.85
N PRO A 22 -9.97 -2.93 -2.61
CA PRO A 22 -10.61 -1.93 -3.45
C PRO A 22 -9.96 -0.54 -3.37
N ARG A 23 -8.98 -0.34 -2.46
CA ARG A 23 -8.16 0.89 -2.41
C ARG A 23 -7.12 0.92 -3.54
N ILE A 24 -6.82 -0.24 -4.15
CA ILE A 24 -5.89 -0.33 -5.29
C ILE A 24 -6.56 0.20 -6.55
N THR A 25 -6.36 1.49 -6.77
CA THR A 25 -6.77 2.21 -7.99
C THR A 25 -5.60 2.42 -8.93
N VAL A 26 -5.87 2.80 -10.18
CA VAL A 26 -4.80 3.19 -11.13
C VAL A 26 -3.95 4.32 -10.56
N LYS A 27 -4.56 5.28 -9.85
CA LYS A 27 -3.84 6.38 -9.19
C LYS A 27 -2.91 5.85 -8.11
N TYR A 28 -3.41 4.99 -7.22
CA TYR A 28 -2.63 4.38 -6.15
C TYR A 28 -1.43 3.60 -6.70
N PHE A 29 -1.68 2.73 -7.68
CA PHE A 29 -0.64 1.97 -8.39
C PHE A 29 0.42 2.88 -9.03
N ASN A 30 -0.02 3.92 -9.77
CA ASN A 30 0.87 4.86 -10.44
C ASN A 30 1.77 5.63 -9.44
N THR A 31 1.20 5.99 -8.28
CA THR A 31 1.92 6.71 -7.22
C THR A 31 2.98 5.84 -6.55
N ILE A 32 2.62 4.64 -6.08
CA ILE A 32 3.52 3.81 -5.24
C ILE A 32 4.73 3.34 -5.99
N PHE A 33 4.52 2.90 -7.22
CA PHE A 33 5.63 2.48 -8.05
C PHE A 33 6.35 3.65 -8.72
N GLY A 34 5.89 4.90 -8.54
CA GLY A 34 6.60 6.07 -9.07
C GLY A 34 6.52 6.21 -10.59
N PHE A 35 5.59 5.50 -11.22
CA PHE A 35 5.33 5.59 -12.67
C PHE A 35 4.84 6.99 -13.07
N PHE A 36 4.27 7.76 -12.14
CA PHE A 36 3.85 9.15 -12.37
C PHE A 36 4.98 10.07 -12.86
N ASN A 37 6.24 9.70 -12.61
CA ASN A 37 7.39 10.46 -13.12
C ASN A 37 7.53 10.38 -14.65
N TYR A 38 6.88 9.39 -15.26
CA TYR A 38 7.02 9.00 -16.67
C TYR A 38 5.68 9.01 -17.42
N TYR A 39 4.58 8.64 -16.75
CA TYR A 39 3.26 8.56 -17.34
C TYR A 39 2.20 9.23 -16.46
N SER A 40 1.31 9.98 -17.10
CA SER A 40 0.10 10.45 -16.42
C SER A 40 -0.74 9.25 -15.95
N THR A 41 -1.54 9.45 -14.90
CA THR A 41 -2.46 8.42 -14.39
C THR A 41 -3.45 7.95 -15.47
N SER A 42 -3.83 8.85 -16.39
CA SER A 42 -4.68 8.50 -17.54
C SER A 42 -3.98 7.54 -18.50
N ALA A 43 -2.73 7.84 -18.88
CA ALA A 43 -1.93 6.97 -19.75
C ALA A 43 -1.69 5.61 -19.10
N MET A 44 -1.34 5.58 -17.81
CA MET A 44 -1.19 4.34 -17.05
C MET A 44 -2.49 3.52 -17.06
N GLY A 45 -3.65 4.17 -16.89
CA GLY A 45 -4.95 3.52 -16.99
C GLY A 45 -5.19 2.87 -18.35
N SER A 46 -4.83 3.55 -19.44
CA SER A 46 -4.91 2.99 -20.80
C SER A 46 -3.95 1.81 -21.00
N PHE A 47 -2.76 1.82 -20.40
CA PHE A 47 -1.83 0.70 -20.47
C PHE A 47 -2.36 -0.51 -19.70
N ILE A 48 -2.84 -0.31 -18.47
CA ILE A 48 -3.39 -1.37 -17.62
C ILE A 48 -4.61 -2.04 -18.27
N ARG A 49 -5.51 -1.25 -18.89
CA ARG A 49 -6.69 -1.77 -19.59
C ARG A 49 -6.39 -2.28 -21.00
N PHE A 50 -5.16 -2.05 -21.48
CA PHE A 50 -4.76 -2.38 -22.84
C PHE A 50 -5.53 -1.60 -23.93
N ASP A 51 -6.02 -0.40 -23.59
CA ASP A 51 -6.68 0.53 -24.52
C ASP A 51 -5.66 1.21 -25.45
N LYS A 52 -4.41 1.34 -25.00
CA LYS A 52 -3.30 1.93 -25.75
C LYS A 52 -2.01 1.18 -25.45
N TYR A 53 -1.13 1.07 -26.46
CA TYR A 53 0.21 0.53 -26.29
C TYR A 53 1.17 1.58 -25.73
N SER A 54 2.00 1.19 -24.77
CA SER A 54 3.20 1.97 -24.43
C SER A 54 4.18 1.94 -25.60
N ASP A 55 4.90 3.05 -25.81
CA ASP A 55 5.96 3.14 -26.82
C ASP A 55 7.13 2.18 -26.53
N ASP A 56 7.31 1.79 -25.25
CA ASP A 56 8.27 0.77 -24.83
C ASP A 56 7.54 -0.49 -24.32
N PRO A 57 7.64 -1.62 -25.04
CA PRO A 57 7.04 -2.89 -24.61
C PRO A 57 7.45 -3.35 -23.22
N ARG A 58 8.68 -3.02 -22.75
CA ARG A 58 9.18 -3.40 -21.41
C ARG A 58 8.33 -2.82 -20.28
N THR A 59 7.60 -1.73 -20.54
CA THR A 59 6.64 -1.13 -19.60
C THR A 59 5.67 -2.17 -19.06
N TYR A 60 5.21 -3.10 -19.91
CA TYR A 60 4.25 -4.11 -19.51
C TYR A 60 4.85 -5.20 -18.63
N ASP A 61 6.12 -5.55 -18.82
CA ASP A 61 6.80 -6.49 -17.92
C ASP A 61 6.88 -5.89 -16.51
N VAL A 62 7.23 -4.61 -16.41
CA VAL A 62 7.35 -3.93 -15.11
C VAL A 62 5.99 -3.68 -14.47
N ILE A 63 4.96 -3.34 -15.25
CA ILE A 63 3.58 -3.27 -14.74
C ILE A 63 3.14 -4.64 -14.22
N PHE A 64 3.40 -5.70 -14.98
CA PHE A 64 3.07 -7.06 -14.56
C PHE A 64 3.75 -7.42 -13.24
N ASP A 65 5.07 -7.23 -13.15
CA ASP A 65 5.83 -7.55 -11.94
C ASP A 65 5.41 -6.69 -10.73
N ALA A 66 5.08 -5.41 -10.96
CA ALA A 66 4.53 -4.52 -9.93
C ALA A 66 3.17 -5.01 -9.40
N LEU A 67 2.30 -5.48 -10.30
CA LEU A 67 1.01 -6.07 -9.92
C LEU A 67 1.18 -7.43 -9.24
N THR A 68 2.19 -8.21 -9.62
CA THR A 68 2.54 -9.46 -8.93
C THR A 68 2.98 -9.20 -7.50
N ILE A 69 3.83 -8.18 -7.26
CA ILE A 69 4.22 -7.75 -5.90
C ILE A 69 2.97 -7.41 -5.06
N LEU A 70 2.01 -6.67 -5.63
CA LEU A 70 0.76 -6.35 -4.94
C LEU A 70 -0.09 -7.61 -4.67
N ASP A 71 -0.24 -8.50 -5.64
CA ASP A 71 -1.03 -9.72 -5.50
C ASP A 71 -0.48 -10.67 -4.41
N GLU A 72 0.85 -10.74 -4.29
CA GLU A 72 1.54 -11.57 -3.30
C GLU A 72 1.48 -11.00 -1.88
N SER A 73 1.48 -9.68 -1.74
CA SER A 73 1.74 -9.04 -0.44
C SER A 73 0.61 -8.20 0.12
N LEU A 74 -0.42 -7.89 -0.66
CA LEU A 74 -1.61 -7.24 -0.11
C LEU A 74 -2.47 -8.25 0.65
N PRO A 75 -3.00 -7.87 1.82
CA PRO A 75 -4.07 -8.63 2.46
C PRO A 75 -5.31 -8.71 1.57
N ASP A 76 -6.06 -9.80 1.69
CA ASP A 76 -7.29 -10.01 0.92
C ASP A 76 -8.52 -9.60 1.74
N TYR A 77 -9.17 -8.52 1.32
CA TYR A 77 -10.41 -7.99 1.90
C TYR A 77 -11.63 -8.29 1.03
N SER A 78 -11.51 -9.17 0.03
CA SER A 78 -12.60 -9.50 -0.91
C SER A 78 -13.87 -9.93 -0.20
N ASP A 79 -13.72 -10.64 0.93
CA ASP A 79 -14.83 -11.20 1.71
C ASP A 79 -15.22 -10.38 2.93
N LEU A 80 -14.48 -9.31 3.24
CA LEU A 80 -14.73 -8.45 4.39
C LEU A 80 -16.14 -7.84 4.32
N ILE A 81 -16.82 -7.81 5.46
CA ILE A 81 -18.12 -7.15 5.67
C ILE A 81 -18.05 -6.16 6.84
N VAL A 82 -19.06 -5.29 6.95
CA VAL A 82 -19.12 -4.28 8.03
C VAL A 82 -19.11 -4.91 9.42
N GLN A 83 -19.72 -6.08 9.61
CA GLN A 83 -19.70 -6.81 10.88
C GLN A 83 -18.26 -7.07 11.37
N ASP A 84 -17.34 -7.47 10.49
CA ASP A 84 -15.95 -7.77 10.87
C ASP A 84 -15.23 -6.57 11.48
N ILE A 85 -15.58 -5.35 11.04
CA ILE A 85 -15.05 -4.09 11.55
C ILE A 85 -15.63 -3.78 12.94
N VAL A 86 -16.94 -3.98 13.12
CA VAL A 86 -17.62 -3.80 14.40
C VAL A 86 -17.07 -4.78 15.44
N ASP A 87 -16.84 -6.03 15.04
CA ASP A 87 -16.27 -7.07 15.90
C ASP A 87 -14.82 -6.74 16.27
N ALA A 88 -14.00 -6.30 15.30
CA ALA A 88 -12.63 -5.85 15.57
C ALA A 88 -12.59 -4.70 16.59
N TYR A 89 -13.50 -3.73 16.47
CA TYR A 89 -13.58 -2.61 17.41
C TYR A 89 -14.07 -3.04 18.80
N SER A 90 -15.05 -3.94 18.85
CA SER A 90 -15.55 -4.52 20.11
C SER A 90 -14.45 -5.28 20.84
N GLU A 91 -13.64 -6.05 20.11
CA GLU A 91 -12.48 -6.73 20.68
C GLU A 91 -11.45 -5.74 21.25
N TYR A 92 -11.14 -4.69 20.48
CA TYR A 92 -10.13 -3.70 20.86
C TYR A 92 -10.55 -2.85 22.07
N SER A 93 -11.83 -2.48 22.12
CA SER A 93 -12.42 -1.68 23.20
C SER A 93 -12.54 -2.48 24.50
N LEU A 94 -12.89 -3.77 24.43
CA LEU A 94 -13.07 -4.59 25.64
C LEU A 94 -11.77 -5.21 26.16
N TYR A 95 -10.86 -5.62 25.28
CA TYR A 95 -9.77 -6.53 25.67
C TYR A 95 -8.35 -5.99 25.47
N LYS A 96 -8.13 -5.01 24.59
CA LYS A 96 -6.77 -4.52 24.29
C LYS A 96 -6.42 -3.20 24.96
N GLN A 97 -7.04 -2.11 24.52
CA GLN A 97 -6.62 -0.76 24.92
C GLN A 97 -7.76 0.17 25.34
N ASN A 98 -9.01 -0.28 25.29
CA ASN A 98 -10.19 0.53 25.65
C ASN A 98 -10.21 1.90 24.96
N ILE A 99 -9.99 1.91 23.64
CA ILE A 99 -10.08 3.12 22.84
C ILE A 99 -11.55 3.49 22.63
N SER A 100 -11.87 4.77 22.79
CA SER A 100 -13.20 5.28 22.47
C SER A 100 -13.38 5.46 20.96
N ARG A 101 -14.64 5.57 20.52
CA ARG A 101 -14.99 5.84 19.12
C ARG A 101 -14.36 7.15 18.62
N SER A 102 -14.37 8.18 19.46
CA SER A 102 -13.81 9.49 19.11
C SER A 102 -12.29 9.45 19.00
N GLN A 103 -11.61 8.68 19.86
CA GLN A 103 -10.17 8.44 19.73
C GLN A 103 -9.84 7.69 18.45
N LEU A 104 -10.63 6.66 18.13
CA LEU A 104 -10.47 5.91 16.88
C LEU A 104 -10.66 6.81 15.64
N ALA A 105 -11.63 7.73 15.69
CA ALA A 105 -11.85 8.70 14.62
C ALA A 105 -10.60 9.54 14.36
N VAL A 106 -9.97 10.05 15.42
CA VAL A 106 -8.72 10.83 15.32
C VAL A 106 -7.59 9.98 14.74
N LEU A 107 -7.42 8.74 15.22
CA LEU A 107 -6.34 7.86 14.77
C LEU A 107 -6.50 7.41 13.31
N ALA A 108 -7.73 7.21 12.86
CA ALA A 108 -8.04 6.85 11.48
C ALA A 108 -8.11 8.06 10.53
N ASP A 109 -7.91 9.29 11.04
CA ASP A 109 -8.08 10.54 10.29
C ASP A 109 -9.49 10.68 9.66
N LEU A 110 -10.51 10.37 10.47
CA LEU A 110 -11.91 10.40 10.07
C LEU A 110 -12.71 11.32 10.98
N SER A 111 -13.79 11.90 10.43
CA SER A 111 -14.78 12.57 11.26
C SER A 111 -15.54 11.57 12.14
N ASP A 112 -15.99 12.01 13.32
CA ASP A 112 -16.82 11.18 14.21
C ASP A 112 -18.11 10.71 13.51
N GLY A 113 -18.67 11.54 12.63
CA GLY A 113 -19.82 11.17 11.79
C GLY A 113 -19.50 10.05 10.79
N ALA A 114 -18.29 10.03 10.22
CA ALA A 114 -17.86 8.95 9.32
C ALA A 114 -17.69 7.63 10.08
N ILE A 115 -17.02 7.65 11.23
CA ILE A 115 -16.90 6.47 12.10
C ILE A 115 -18.28 5.98 12.56
N SER A 116 -19.16 6.88 12.98
CA SER A 116 -20.53 6.54 13.38
C SER A 116 -21.30 5.83 12.26
N LYS A 117 -21.15 6.28 11.00
CA LYS A 117 -21.77 5.60 9.84
C LYS A 117 -21.20 4.21 9.59
N ILE A 118 -19.91 4.00 9.85
CA ILE A 118 -19.29 2.67 9.72
C ILE A 118 -19.93 1.70 10.72
N PHE A 119 -20.01 2.09 11.99
CA PHE A 119 -20.50 1.20 13.04
C PHE A 119 -22.02 1.05 13.11
N ASN A 120 -22.78 2.02 12.58
CA ASN A 120 -24.24 1.96 12.50
C ASN A 120 -24.75 1.57 11.09
N GLY A 121 -23.85 1.13 10.20
CA GLY A 121 -24.19 0.72 8.85
C GLY A 121 -24.89 -0.64 8.80
N ASN A 122 -25.22 -1.10 7.58
CA ASN A 122 -25.69 -2.46 7.38
C ASN A 122 -24.52 -3.46 7.58
N LEU A 123 -24.63 -4.31 8.60
CA LEU A 123 -23.58 -5.23 9.06
C LEU A 123 -23.20 -6.28 8.00
N GLU A 124 -24.13 -6.67 7.14
CA GLU A 124 -23.91 -7.65 6.06
C GLU A 124 -23.38 -7.02 4.77
N SER A 125 -23.26 -5.69 4.71
CA SER A 125 -22.83 -4.98 3.51
C SER A 125 -21.32 -4.96 3.33
N LYS A 126 -20.87 -4.69 2.09
CA LYS A 126 -19.45 -4.46 1.81
C LYS A 126 -18.97 -3.16 2.48
N PRO A 127 -17.79 -3.18 3.12
CA PRO A 127 -17.27 -2.01 3.80
C PRO A 127 -16.85 -0.93 2.81
N THR A 128 -16.91 0.32 3.26
CA THR A 128 -16.29 1.44 2.54
C THR A 128 -14.76 1.38 2.67
N LEU A 129 -14.03 2.06 1.79
CA LEU A 129 -12.56 2.12 1.86
C LEU A 129 -12.07 2.60 3.24
N ALA A 130 -12.72 3.63 3.79
CA ALA A 130 -12.41 4.14 5.12
C ALA A 130 -12.68 3.11 6.25
N ALA A 131 -13.65 2.22 6.07
CA ALA A 131 -13.92 1.16 7.05
C ALA A 131 -12.85 0.05 7.00
N ILE A 132 -12.30 -0.26 5.80
CA ILE A 132 -11.15 -1.16 5.66
C ILE A 132 -9.93 -0.57 6.40
N ASP A 133 -9.72 0.74 6.31
CA ASP A 133 -8.63 1.43 7.02
C ASP A 133 -8.76 1.28 8.55
N VAL A 134 -9.98 1.43 9.07
CA VAL A 134 -10.29 1.20 10.48
C VAL A 134 -10.05 -0.26 10.87
N TYR A 135 -10.49 -1.21 10.05
CA TYR A 135 -10.26 -2.63 10.29
C TYR A 135 -8.77 -2.97 10.38
N GLU A 136 -7.99 -2.49 9.42
CA GLU A 136 -6.54 -2.71 9.34
C GLU A 136 -5.82 -2.09 10.54
N LEU A 137 -6.17 -0.86 10.93
CA LEU A 137 -5.64 -0.20 12.11
C LEU A 137 -5.85 -1.05 13.38
N LEU A 138 -7.05 -1.59 13.58
CA LEU A 138 -7.39 -2.38 14.76
C LEU A 138 -6.71 -3.77 14.73
N ARG A 139 -6.75 -4.45 13.59
CA ARG A 139 -6.23 -5.81 13.45
C ARG A 139 -4.70 -5.87 13.49
N LEU A 140 -4.03 -4.89 12.90
CA LEU A 140 -2.56 -4.76 12.94
C LEU A 140 -2.05 -4.05 14.19
N ASP A 141 -2.94 -3.72 15.13
CA ASP A 141 -2.60 -3.09 16.41
C ASP A 141 -1.88 -1.74 16.24
N LEU A 142 -2.21 -1.00 15.18
CA LEU A 142 -1.58 0.28 14.79
C LEU A 142 -2.14 1.48 15.57
N VAL A 143 -2.28 1.30 16.88
CA VAL A 143 -2.69 2.33 17.82
C VAL A 143 -1.47 2.77 18.63
N PRO A 144 -1.08 4.06 18.59
CA PRO A 144 0.05 4.54 19.36
C PRO A 144 -0.25 4.41 20.86
N SER A 145 0.70 3.83 21.60
CA SER A 145 0.64 3.80 23.06
C SER A 145 0.93 5.20 23.62
N TYR A 146 0.09 5.69 24.51
CA TYR A 146 0.31 6.94 25.27
C TYR A 146 1.01 6.71 26.62
N LYS A 147 1.51 5.49 26.87
CA LYS A 147 2.28 5.19 28.09
C LYS A 147 3.72 5.74 27.97
N LEU A 148 4.54 5.50 29.00
CA LEU A 148 5.92 6.02 29.13
C LEU A 148 6.79 5.86 27.87
N ASP A 149 6.50 4.86 27.04
CA ASP A 149 7.12 4.64 25.73
C ASP A 149 6.18 5.08 24.60
N TYR A 150 5.99 6.40 24.46
CA TYR A 150 5.17 6.95 23.38
C TYR A 150 5.76 6.56 22.02
N ASN A 151 5.01 5.78 21.26
CA ASN A 151 5.42 5.34 19.93
C ASN A 151 4.56 5.98 18.84
N PHE A 152 5.05 7.11 18.32
CA PHE A 152 4.42 7.83 17.21
C PHE A 152 4.53 7.11 15.86
N THR A 153 5.40 6.11 15.72
CA THR A 153 5.53 5.37 14.46
C THR A 153 4.46 4.30 14.30
N ASN A 154 3.79 3.88 15.38
CA ASN A 154 2.75 2.86 15.37
C ASN A 154 1.39 3.42 14.91
N THR A 155 1.30 3.82 13.64
CA THR A 155 0.10 4.42 13.02
C THR A 155 -0.19 3.80 11.66
N ILE A 156 -1.45 3.91 11.21
CA ILE A 156 -1.86 3.42 9.89
C ILE A 156 -1.14 4.14 8.74
N GLN A 157 -0.83 5.42 8.90
CA GLN A 157 -0.12 6.23 7.90
C GLN A 157 1.32 5.73 7.74
N ASN A 158 2.03 5.51 8.84
CA ASN A 158 3.42 5.03 8.81
C ASN A 158 3.52 3.59 8.30
N TYR A 159 2.56 2.74 8.66
CA TYR A 159 2.45 1.39 8.11
C TYR A 159 2.28 1.40 6.58
N ARG A 160 1.41 2.26 6.05
CA ARG A 160 1.24 2.38 4.59
C ARG A 160 2.50 2.87 3.92
N GLN A 161 3.12 3.90 4.49
CA GLN A 161 4.36 4.45 3.95
C GLN A 161 5.45 3.38 3.88
N ILE A 162 5.66 2.61 4.96
CA ILE A 162 6.70 1.58 4.96
C ILE A 162 6.36 0.42 4.01
N ARG A 163 5.10 -0.03 3.98
CA ARG A 163 4.62 -1.06 3.06
C ARG A 163 4.83 -0.65 1.61
N ASP A 164 4.46 0.58 1.26
CA ASP A 164 4.56 1.11 -0.09
C ASP A 164 6.04 1.29 -0.50
N LEU A 165 6.92 1.68 0.45
CA LEU A 165 8.37 1.69 0.25
C LEU A 165 8.94 0.29 0.00
N ILE A 166 8.45 -0.73 0.73
CA ILE A 166 8.84 -2.13 0.51
C ILE A 166 8.44 -2.56 -0.90
N PHE A 167 7.19 -2.32 -1.32
CA PHE A 167 6.72 -2.65 -2.67
C PHE A 167 7.59 -1.98 -3.75
N ARG A 168 7.85 -0.68 -3.61
CA ARG A 168 8.69 0.05 -4.55
C ARG A 168 10.13 -0.49 -4.58
N SER A 169 10.70 -0.77 -3.41
CA SER A 169 12.07 -1.28 -3.28
C SER A 169 12.23 -2.68 -3.84
N ARG A 170 11.20 -3.54 -3.70
CA ARG A 170 11.13 -4.85 -4.35
C ARG A 170 11.11 -4.75 -5.86
N LEU A 171 10.35 -3.82 -6.42
CA LEU A 171 10.35 -3.59 -7.86
C LEU A 171 11.70 -3.07 -8.36
N GLY A 172 12.40 -2.30 -7.51
CA GLY A 172 13.76 -1.82 -7.77
C GLY A 172 13.81 -0.99 -9.05
N ASP A 173 14.73 -1.35 -9.94
CA ASP A 173 14.94 -0.70 -11.23
C ASP A 173 14.01 -1.20 -12.35
N GLY A 174 13.08 -2.10 -12.01
CA GLY A 174 12.12 -2.74 -12.91
C GLY A 174 12.69 -3.82 -13.82
N PHE A 175 13.95 -4.22 -13.62
CA PHE A 175 14.52 -5.44 -14.23
C PHE A 175 14.82 -6.52 -13.20
N ASN A 176 15.25 -6.10 -12.01
CA ASN A 176 15.66 -7.00 -10.94
C ASN A 176 14.67 -6.93 -9.79
N VAL A 177 13.56 -7.66 -9.93
CA VAL A 177 12.53 -7.77 -8.90
C VAL A 177 13.04 -8.63 -7.75
N LEU A 178 12.91 -8.13 -6.53
CA LEU A 178 13.32 -8.83 -5.31
C LEU A 178 12.11 -9.42 -4.58
N SER A 179 12.28 -10.62 -4.04
CA SER A 179 11.38 -11.14 -2.99
C SER A 179 11.58 -10.38 -1.67
N ASN A 180 10.65 -10.51 -0.72
CA ASN A 180 10.84 -10.00 0.64
C ASN A 180 12.12 -10.56 1.28
N THR A 181 12.40 -11.85 1.08
CA THR A 181 13.60 -12.52 1.57
C THR A 181 14.88 -11.92 0.99
N ASP A 182 14.90 -11.65 -0.32
CA ASP A 182 16.08 -11.09 -0.97
C ASP A 182 16.32 -9.63 -0.54
N LEU A 183 15.24 -8.85 -0.42
CA LEU A 183 15.31 -7.48 0.08
C LEU A 183 15.80 -7.44 1.54
N ALA A 184 15.25 -8.27 2.42
CA ALA A 184 15.65 -8.35 3.82
C ALA A 184 17.14 -8.72 3.97
N LYS A 185 17.60 -9.73 3.23
CA LYS A 185 19.02 -10.13 3.20
C LYS A 185 19.92 -9.01 2.69
N LYS A 186 19.52 -8.33 1.61
CA LYS A 186 20.27 -7.20 1.03
C LYS A 186 20.41 -6.05 2.04
N LEU A 187 19.39 -5.84 2.88
CA LEU A 187 19.36 -4.79 3.88
C LEU A 187 19.86 -5.20 5.26
N ASN A 188 20.22 -6.48 5.44
CA ASN A 188 20.63 -7.05 6.73
C ASN A 188 19.58 -6.86 7.84
N PHE A 189 18.32 -7.11 7.50
CA PHE A 189 17.20 -7.12 8.45
C PHE A 189 16.54 -8.50 8.50
N ASP A 190 15.75 -8.75 9.54
CA ASP A 190 14.91 -9.94 9.64
C ASP A 190 13.85 -9.93 8.52
N VAL A 191 13.65 -11.07 7.87
CA VAL A 191 12.63 -11.25 6.82
C VAL A 191 11.22 -11.06 7.36
N ASP A 192 10.99 -11.39 8.63
CA ASP A 192 9.71 -11.23 9.31
C ASP A 192 9.22 -9.77 9.28
N LEU A 193 10.13 -8.80 9.29
CA LEU A 193 9.76 -7.38 9.18
C LEU A 193 9.18 -7.00 7.81
N PHE A 194 9.50 -7.74 6.75
CA PHE A 194 9.02 -7.47 5.39
C PHE A 194 7.78 -8.31 5.06
N GLU A 195 7.63 -9.46 5.69
CA GLU A 195 6.41 -10.26 5.67
C GLU A 195 5.31 -9.64 6.54
N HIS A 196 5.69 -8.96 7.62
CA HIS A 196 4.81 -8.30 8.58
C HIS A 196 5.23 -6.84 8.84
N PRO A 197 5.01 -5.92 7.86
CA PRO A 197 5.50 -4.54 7.95
C PRO A 197 4.93 -3.72 9.11
N GLU A 198 3.82 -4.15 9.72
CA GLU A 198 3.27 -3.55 10.93
C GLU A 198 4.23 -3.66 12.12
N LYS A 199 5.10 -4.68 12.14
CA LYS A 199 6.12 -4.87 13.19
C LYS A 199 7.18 -3.78 13.15
N ILE A 200 7.54 -3.29 11.96
CA ILE A 200 8.48 -2.17 11.78
C ILE A 200 7.97 -0.90 12.49
N CYS A 201 6.64 -0.72 12.53
CA CYS A 201 6.02 0.46 13.12
C CYS A 201 6.00 0.42 14.67
N LYS A 202 6.25 -0.75 15.28
CA LYS A 202 6.19 -0.96 16.75
C LYS A 202 7.39 -0.40 17.51
N ASP A 203 8.45 -0.01 16.81
CA ASP A 203 9.63 0.62 17.41
C ASP A 203 10.14 1.76 16.51
N ALA A 204 10.27 2.96 17.08
CA ALA A 204 10.64 4.14 16.31
C ALA A 204 12.07 4.06 15.76
N ARG A 205 12.99 3.38 16.45
CA ARG A 205 14.36 3.20 15.96
C ARG A 205 14.35 2.29 14.73
N THR A 206 13.71 1.13 14.83
CA THR A 206 13.56 0.17 13.74
C THR A 206 12.86 0.81 12.54
N TYR A 207 11.77 1.54 12.78
CA TYR A 207 11.07 2.28 11.73
C TYR A 207 12.00 3.22 10.98
N ASN A 208 12.73 4.09 11.69
CA ASN A 208 13.62 5.06 11.08
C ASN A 208 14.78 4.39 10.34
N GLU A 209 15.34 3.31 10.88
CA GLU A 209 16.44 2.58 10.26
C GLU A 209 16.01 1.91 8.95
N VAL A 210 14.88 1.20 8.97
CA VAL A 210 14.33 0.53 7.79
C VAL A 210 13.87 1.54 6.74
N ALA A 211 13.12 2.58 7.14
CA ALA A 211 12.64 3.61 6.22
C ALA A 211 13.80 4.32 5.51
N ASN A 212 14.80 4.80 6.25
CA ASN A 212 15.97 5.47 5.66
C ASN A 212 16.74 4.56 4.70
N THR A 213 16.86 3.28 5.04
CA THR A 213 17.55 2.30 4.20
C THR A 213 16.78 2.02 2.91
N LEU A 214 15.45 1.87 3.00
CA LEU A 214 14.58 1.72 1.83
C LEU A 214 14.60 2.96 0.94
N TYR A 215 14.53 4.17 1.51
CA TYR A 215 14.62 5.42 0.74
C TYR A 215 15.90 5.53 -0.07
N ARG A 216 17.04 5.12 0.51
CA ARG A 216 18.33 5.11 -0.20
C ARG A 216 18.39 4.08 -1.33
N LEU A 217 17.57 3.04 -1.26
CA LEU A 217 17.51 1.99 -2.27
C LEU A 217 16.66 2.35 -3.49
N LEU A 218 15.74 3.33 -3.40
CA LEU A 218 14.79 3.66 -4.47
C LEU A 218 15.53 4.15 -5.73
N PRO A 219 15.82 3.30 -6.73
CA PRO A 219 16.54 3.72 -7.91
C PRO A 219 15.54 4.32 -8.91
N ASN A 220 16.04 5.13 -9.84
CA ASN A 220 15.30 5.36 -11.07
C ASN A 220 15.22 4.04 -11.85
N TYR A 221 14.15 3.85 -12.62
CA TYR A 221 14.06 2.68 -13.49
C TYR A 221 15.21 2.66 -14.48
N SER A 222 15.88 1.50 -14.65
CA SER A 222 17.06 1.37 -15.53
C SER A 222 16.71 1.38 -17.02
N PHE A 223 15.44 1.51 -17.38
CA PHE A 223 14.99 1.66 -18.75
C PHE A 223 14.51 3.08 -18.98
N ASP A 224 14.97 3.64 -20.09
CA ASP A 224 14.64 4.98 -20.50
C ASP A 224 13.16 5.03 -20.93
N PHE A 225 12.31 5.49 -20.02
CA PHE A 225 10.99 5.98 -20.36
C PHE A 225 11.17 7.30 -21.11
N SER A 226 11.63 7.19 -22.35
CA SER A 226 11.92 8.36 -23.17
C SER A 226 10.63 9.17 -23.33
N LYS A 227 10.68 10.41 -22.84
CA LYS A 227 9.74 11.53 -22.98
C LYS A 227 8.69 11.69 -21.88
N ARG A 228 9.05 12.52 -20.88
CA ARG A 228 8.13 13.59 -20.46
C ARG A 228 7.85 14.48 -21.69
N LYS A 229 6.68 14.33 -22.31
CA LYS A 229 5.97 15.50 -22.84
C LYS A 229 5.04 15.93 -21.72
N ASP A 230 5.37 17.07 -21.13
CA ASP A 230 4.56 17.82 -20.18
C ASP A 230 4.65 17.34 -18.72
N GLN A 231 5.38 18.13 -17.94
CA GLN A 231 5.43 18.06 -16.48
C GLN A 231 4.10 18.55 -15.92
N ASP A 232 3.31 17.67 -15.29
CA ASP A 232 2.35 18.11 -14.28
C ASP A 232 3.14 18.32 -12.97
N THR A 233 3.54 19.57 -12.72
CA THR A 233 4.36 20.01 -11.58
C THR A 233 3.64 20.00 -10.23
N THR A 234 2.57 19.21 -10.04
CA THR A 234 1.66 19.43 -8.92
C THR A 234 2.06 18.71 -7.61
N TYR A 235 3.08 17.86 -7.59
CA TYR A 235 3.53 17.19 -6.35
C TYR A 235 5.05 17.06 -6.25
N MET A 236 5.73 18.19 -6.04
CA MET A 236 7.08 18.26 -5.44
C MET A 236 7.04 19.07 -4.13
N GLY A 237 5.97 18.91 -3.36
CA GLY A 237 5.83 19.50 -2.03
C GLY A 237 5.60 18.42 -0.99
N LEU A 238 6.44 18.44 0.05
CA LEU A 238 6.45 17.63 1.28
C LEU A 238 7.48 16.49 1.30
N ILE A 239 8.73 16.91 1.49
CA ILE A 239 9.68 16.27 2.43
C ILE A 239 9.63 17.12 3.71
#